data_AF-A0A7C5CID9-F1
#
_entry.id   AF-A0A7C5CID9-F1
#
_cell.length_a   1.000
_cell.length_b   1.000
_cell.length_c   1.000
_cell.angle_alpha   90.00
_cell.angle_beta   90.00
_cell.angle_gamma   90.00
#
_symmetry.space_group_name_H-M   'P 1'
#
loop_
_entity.id
_entity.type
_entity.pdbx_description
1 polymer ?
#
loop_
_entity_poly.entity_id
_entity_poly.type
_entity_poly.pdbx_seq_one_letter_code
_entity_poly.pdbx_strand_id
1 'polypeptide(L)'
;MNPTFAKIDCELGMAYRELKDYKKAMDYADSALKKRKNYGYAYLLRGSVYEAWGFDKVKPDGTLTYEAKLEFEKAVEEYKKALQDPEWASQAQEKINYLKDYLPTAEEKKVKKFLEEGKQKE
;
A
#
# COMPACT_ATOMS: atom_id res chain seq x y z
N MET A 1 21.17 15.35 -6.86
CA MET A 1 20.42 14.14 -7.28
C MET A 1 19.40 14.55 -8.31
N ASN A 2 19.30 13.85 -9.44
CA ASN A 2 18.45 14.27 -10.57
C ASN A 2 17.02 13.68 -10.39
N PRO A 3 16.00 14.53 -10.14
CA PRO A 3 14.64 14.10 -9.84
C PRO A 3 13.95 13.35 -10.99
N THR A 4 14.41 13.53 -12.23
CA THR A 4 13.86 12.83 -13.40
C THR A 4 14.06 11.31 -13.30
N PHE A 5 15.16 10.84 -12.70
CA PHE A 5 15.40 9.39 -12.54
C PHE A 5 14.47 8.75 -11.50
N ALA A 6 14.17 9.46 -10.40
CA ALA A 6 13.27 8.93 -9.37
C ALA A 6 11.84 8.76 -9.93
N LYS A 7 11.40 9.67 -10.79
CA LYS A 7 10.11 9.54 -11.49
C LYS A 7 10.12 8.32 -12.42
N ILE A 8 11.16 8.15 -13.23
CA ILE A 8 11.27 6.99 -14.15
C ILE A 8 11.21 5.65 -13.38
N ASP A 9 11.88 5.54 -12.24
CA ASP A 9 11.77 4.34 -11.40
C ASP A 9 10.31 4.10 -10.97
N CYS A 10 9.58 5.15 -10.59
CA CYS A 10 8.17 5.02 -10.20
C CYS A 10 7.30 4.56 -11.39
N GLU A 11 7.51 5.11 -12.58
CA GLU A 11 6.78 4.69 -13.80
C GLU A 11 7.05 3.21 -14.14
N LEU A 12 8.30 2.76 -14.01
CA LEU A 12 8.65 1.34 -14.17
C LEU A 12 7.98 0.47 -13.10
N GLY A 13 8.00 0.92 -11.85
CA GLY A 13 7.33 0.23 -10.75
C GLY A 13 5.82 0.11 -10.97
N MET A 14 5.17 1.15 -11.51
CA MET A 14 3.77 1.10 -11.91
C MET A 14 3.52 0.04 -12.97
N ALA A 15 4.38 -0.06 -14.00
CA ALA A 15 4.26 -1.11 -15.01
C ALA A 15 4.37 -2.52 -14.40
N TYR A 16 5.28 -2.75 -13.45
CA TYR A 16 5.36 -4.04 -12.75
C TYR A 16 4.16 -4.29 -11.83
N ARG A 17 3.58 -3.24 -11.23
CA ARG A 17 2.33 -3.34 -10.47
C ARG A 17 1.18 -3.79 -11.36
N GLU A 18 1.06 -3.29 -12.60
CA GLU A 18 0.06 -3.76 -13.56
C GLU A 18 0.27 -5.23 -13.95
N LEU A 19 1.53 -5.67 -14.04
CA LEU A 19 1.90 -7.07 -14.26
C LEU A 19 1.73 -7.96 -13.03
N LYS A 20 1.26 -7.40 -11.90
CA LYS A 20 1.15 -8.06 -10.59
C LYS A 20 2.48 -8.58 -10.03
N ASP A 21 3.62 -8.09 -10.53
CA ASP A 21 4.92 -8.31 -9.93
C ASP A 21 5.17 -7.29 -8.81
N TYR A 22 4.45 -7.50 -7.70
CA TYR A 22 4.45 -6.59 -6.57
C TYR A 22 5.82 -6.44 -5.92
N LYS A 23 6.62 -7.51 -5.91
CA LYS A 23 7.98 -7.45 -5.36
C LYS A 23 8.84 -6.49 -6.17
N LYS A 24 8.83 -6.62 -7.50
CA LYS A 24 9.63 -5.77 -8.37
C LYS A 24 9.13 -4.33 -8.37
N ALA A 25 7.82 -4.12 -8.31
CA ALA A 25 7.25 -2.79 -8.12
C ALA A 25 7.74 -2.11 -6.84
N MET A 26 7.83 -2.83 -5.73
CA MET A 26 8.39 -2.33 -4.46
C MET A 26 9.89 -2.00 -4.59
N ASP A 27 10.69 -2.84 -5.27
CA ASP A 27 12.11 -2.59 -5.49
C ASP A 27 12.35 -1.27 -6.25
N TYR A 28 11.50 -0.97 -7.24
CA TYR A 28 11.53 0.30 -7.97
C TYR A 28 11.12 1.50 -7.11
N ALA A 29 10.10 1.36 -6.26
CA ALA A 29 9.74 2.41 -5.32
C ALA A 29 10.88 2.72 -4.33
N ASP A 30 11.54 1.68 -3.81
CA ASP A 30 12.69 1.83 -2.92
C ASP A 30 13.89 2.46 -3.66
N SER A 31 14.10 2.11 -4.92
CA SER A 31 15.07 2.74 -5.83
C SER A 31 14.80 4.23 -6.02
N ALA A 32 13.53 4.63 -6.18
CA ALA A 32 13.12 6.03 -6.30
C ALA A 32 13.38 6.80 -4.98
N LEU A 33 13.04 6.20 -3.84
CA LEU A 33 13.26 6.80 -2.51
C LEU A 33 14.73 6.98 -2.17
N LYS A 34 15.62 6.10 -2.66
CA LYS A 34 17.08 6.28 -2.57
C LYS A 34 17.57 7.50 -3.34
N LYS A 35 16.90 7.88 -4.44
CA LYS A 35 17.27 9.00 -5.31
C LYS A 35 16.64 10.33 -4.90
N ARG A 36 15.38 10.31 -4.43
CA ARG A 36 14.68 11.46 -3.87
C ARG A 36 14.08 11.01 -2.53
N LYS A 37 14.73 11.39 -1.44
CA LYS A 37 14.18 11.16 -0.09
C LYS A 37 12.84 11.87 0.02
N ASN A 38 11.88 11.23 0.68
CA ASN A 38 10.52 11.74 0.87
C ASN A 38 9.77 12.02 -0.45
N TYR A 39 10.06 11.27 -1.52
CA TYR A 39 9.34 11.43 -2.78
C TYR A 39 7.91 10.91 -2.68
N GLY A 40 6.92 11.80 -2.76
CA GLY A 40 5.51 11.45 -2.64
C GLY A 40 5.06 10.40 -3.66
N TYR A 41 5.53 10.49 -4.90
CA TYR A 41 5.14 9.54 -5.94
C TYR A 41 5.62 8.10 -5.67
N ALA A 42 6.79 7.94 -5.05
CA ALA A 42 7.29 6.62 -4.68
C ALA A 42 6.45 5.98 -3.56
N TYR A 43 5.97 6.79 -2.61
CA TYR A 43 5.02 6.32 -1.59
C TYR A 43 3.63 6.05 -2.17
N LEU A 44 3.16 6.84 -3.15
CA LEU A 44 1.96 6.52 -3.92
C LEU A 44 2.08 5.18 -4.65
N LEU A 45 3.23 4.88 -5.25
CA LEU A 45 3.49 3.59 -5.87
C LEU A 45 3.42 2.44 -4.84
N ARG A 46 4.09 2.55 -3.69
CA ARG A 46 4.03 1.51 -2.64
C ARG A 46 2.60 1.29 -2.14
N GLY A 47 1.86 2.38 -1.93
CA GLY A 47 0.44 2.32 -1.58
C GLY A 47 -0.40 1.63 -2.65
N SER A 48 -0.16 1.94 -3.93
CA SER A 48 -0.85 1.31 -5.07
C SER A 48 -0.53 -0.18 -5.20
N VAL A 49 0.69 -0.59 -4.88
CA VAL A 49 1.09 -2.00 -4.84
C VAL A 49 0.33 -2.74 -3.74
N TYR A 50 0.28 -2.21 -2.52
CA TYR A 50 -0.50 -2.81 -1.44
C TYR A 50 -2.00 -2.83 -1.74
N GLU A 51 -2.54 -1.76 -2.34
CA GLU A 51 -3.92 -1.70 -2.80
C GLU A 51 -4.23 -2.82 -3.81
N ALA A 52 -3.40 -2.98 -4.83
CA ALA A 52 -3.54 -4.04 -5.83
C ALA A 52 -3.48 -5.44 -5.21
N TRP A 53 -2.52 -5.65 -4.30
CA TRP A 53 -2.36 -6.92 -3.62
C TRP A 53 -3.52 -7.21 -2.66
N GLY A 54 -4.07 -6.17 -2.03
CA GLY A 54 -5.31 -6.28 -1.23
C GLY A 54 -6.49 -6.75 -2.09
N PHE A 55 -6.67 -6.15 -3.27
CA PHE A 55 -7.71 -6.57 -4.21
C PHE A 55 -7.54 -8.01 -4.72
N ASP A 56 -6.31 -8.45 -4.97
CA ASP A 56 -6.03 -9.85 -5.35
C ASP A 56 -6.33 -10.87 -4.24
N LYS A 57 -6.44 -10.41 -2.98
CA LYS A 57 -6.82 -11.24 -1.81
C LYS A 57 -8.33 -11.26 -1.55
N VAL A 58 -9.12 -10.50 -2.31
CA VAL A 58 -10.59 -10.55 -2.24
C VAL A 58 -11.06 -11.86 -2.86
N LYS A 59 -12.02 -12.52 -2.20
CA LYS A 59 -12.55 -13.79 -2.71
C LYS A 59 -13.36 -13.56 -4.00
N PRO A 60 -13.49 -14.57 -4.89
CA PRO A 60 -14.26 -14.44 -6.12
C PRO A 60 -15.74 -14.04 -5.92
N ASP A 61 -16.30 -14.32 -4.74
CA ASP A 61 -17.66 -13.92 -4.36
C ASP A 61 -17.77 -12.46 -3.88
N GLY A 62 -16.68 -11.70 -3.92
CA GLY A 62 -16.60 -10.31 -3.46
C GLY A 62 -16.37 -10.16 -1.95
N THR A 63 -16.24 -11.26 -1.20
CA THR A 63 -15.99 -11.19 0.24
C THR A 63 -14.62 -10.59 0.52
N LEU A 64 -14.63 -9.46 1.24
CA LEU A 64 -13.43 -8.82 1.72
C LEU A 64 -12.84 -9.57 2.93
N THR A 65 -11.70 -10.21 2.75
CA THR A 65 -11.00 -10.97 3.79
C THR A 65 -10.24 -10.04 4.73
N TYR A 66 -10.00 -10.49 5.97
CA TYR A 66 -9.18 -9.73 6.91
C TYR A 66 -7.76 -9.49 6.36
N GLU A 67 -7.21 -10.48 5.65
CA GLU A 67 -5.91 -10.38 4.98
C GLU A 67 -5.88 -9.28 3.91
N ALA A 68 -6.96 -9.13 3.11
CA ALA A 68 -7.08 -8.02 2.17
C ALA A 68 -7.16 -6.67 2.88
N LYS A 69 -7.94 -6.58 3.98
CA LYS A 69 -8.04 -5.36 4.81
C LYS A 69 -6.69 -4.94 5.37
N LEU A 70 -5.84 -5.90 5.79
CA LEU A 70 -4.49 -5.59 6.27
C LEU A 70 -3.59 -4.99 5.18
N GLU A 71 -3.74 -5.41 3.92
CA GLU A 71 -3.00 -4.78 2.83
C GLU A 71 -3.52 -3.37 2.53
N PHE A 72 -4.83 -3.13 2.59
CA PHE A 72 -5.38 -1.78 2.47
C PHE A 72 -4.92 -0.86 3.60
N GLU A 73 -4.75 -1.38 4.82
CA GLU A 73 -4.15 -0.63 5.92
C GLU A 73 -2.71 -0.21 5.61
N LYS A 74 -1.86 -1.13 5.12
CA LYS A 74 -0.50 -0.78 4.67
C LYS A 74 -0.51 0.22 3.51
N ALA A 75 -1.45 0.09 2.59
CA ALA A 75 -1.62 1.05 1.49
C ALA A 75 -1.87 2.47 2.03
N VAL A 76 -2.80 2.61 2.98
CA VAL A 76 -3.10 3.88 3.65
C VAL A 76 -1.89 4.42 4.43
N GLU A 77 -1.09 3.56 5.06
CA GLU A 77 0.15 3.99 5.72
C GLU A 77 1.17 4.58 4.75
N GLU A 78 1.36 3.98 3.58
CA GLU A 78 2.24 4.53 2.54
C GLU A 78 1.67 5.83 1.95
N TYR A 79 0.35 5.90 1.69
CA TYR A 79 -0.29 7.13 1.25
C TYR A 79 -0.16 8.27 2.26
N LYS A 80 -0.23 7.99 3.57
CA LYS A 80 0.04 8.98 4.61
C LYS A 80 1.47 9.52 4.55
N LYS A 81 2.46 8.70 4.18
CA LYS A 81 3.84 9.17 3.96
C LYS A 81 3.92 10.08 2.73
N ALA A 82 3.12 9.81 1.69
CA ALA A 82 3.05 10.65 0.50
C ALA A 82 2.50 12.07 0.76
N LEU A 83 1.67 12.25 1.81
CA LEU A 83 1.15 13.58 2.21
C LEU A 83 2.25 14.58 2.58
N GLN A 84 3.47 14.13 2.88
CA GLN A 84 4.60 15.00 3.19
C GLN A 84 5.16 15.73 1.96
N ASP A 85 4.81 15.28 0.76
CA ASP A 85 5.21 15.91 -0.50
C ASP A 85 4.00 16.65 -1.12
N PRO A 86 3.97 18.00 -1.07
CA PRO A 86 2.80 18.78 -1.52
C PRO A 86 2.41 18.53 -2.97
N GLU A 87 3.36 18.14 -3.82
CA GLU A 87 3.12 17.78 -5.22
C GLU A 87 2.14 16.59 -5.35
N TRP A 88 2.16 15.67 -4.39
CA TRP A 88 1.44 14.40 -4.43
C TRP A 88 0.36 14.26 -3.34
N ALA A 89 0.27 15.23 -2.43
CA ALA A 89 -0.62 15.18 -1.28
C ALA A 89 -2.11 15.08 -1.65
N SER A 90 -2.55 15.75 -2.72
CA SER A 90 -3.95 15.67 -3.18
C SER A 90 -4.33 14.25 -3.60
N GLN A 91 -3.51 13.62 -4.44
CA GLN A 91 -3.73 12.24 -4.91
C GLN A 91 -3.65 11.24 -3.75
N ALA A 92 -2.70 11.44 -2.82
CA ALA A 92 -2.58 10.61 -1.64
C ALA A 92 -3.84 10.71 -0.75
N GLN A 93 -4.38 11.91 -0.56
CA GLN A 93 -5.60 12.11 0.22
C GLN A 93 -6.82 11.45 -0.41
N GLU A 94 -6.97 11.54 -1.74
CA GLU A 94 -8.03 10.85 -2.49
C GLU A 94 -7.96 9.34 -2.26
N LYS A 95 -6.76 8.76 -2.35
CA LYS A 95 -6.53 7.33 -2.11
C LYS A 95 -6.83 6.91 -0.67
N ILE A 96 -6.44 7.72 0.32
CA ILE A 96 -6.79 7.47 1.73
C ILE A 96 -8.31 7.48 1.92
N ASN A 97 -9.00 8.46 1.33
CA ASN A 97 -10.44 8.59 1.43
C ASN A 97 -11.16 7.42 0.76
N TYR A 98 -10.64 6.93 -0.36
CA TYR A 98 -11.16 5.75 -1.04
C TYR A 98 -11.04 4.49 -0.19
N LEU A 99 -9.89 4.27 0.45
CA LEU A 99 -9.63 3.02 1.19
C LEU A 99 -10.23 2.97 2.60
N LYS A 100 -10.72 4.10 3.14
CA LYS A 100 -11.16 4.21 4.54
C LYS A 100 -12.20 3.16 4.96
N ASP A 101 -13.11 2.79 4.06
CA ASP A 101 -14.22 1.88 4.34
C ASP A 101 -13.83 0.40 4.20
N TYR A 102 -12.61 0.14 3.71
CA TYR A 102 -12.07 -1.21 3.51
C TYR A 102 -11.04 -1.61 4.59
N LEU A 103 -10.84 -0.76 5.60
CA LEU A 103 -9.88 -1.00 6.67
C LEU A 103 -10.41 -1.99 7.72
N PRO A 104 -9.51 -2.70 8.44
CA PRO A 104 -9.93 -3.57 9.53
C PRO A 104 -10.47 -2.75 10.69
N THR A 105 -11.64 -3.14 11.19
CA THR A 105 -12.25 -2.52 12.36
C THR A 105 -11.49 -2.87 13.64
N ALA A 106 -11.67 -2.07 14.69
CA ALA A 106 -11.07 -2.35 15.99
C ALA A 106 -11.51 -3.71 16.55
N GLU A 107 -12.76 -4.12 16.28
CA GLU A 107 -13.29 -5.40 16.74
C GLU A 107 -12.64 -6.58 15.99
N GLU A 108 -12.50 -6.50 14.67
CA GLU A 108 -11.81 -7.52 13.89
C GLU A 108 -10.35 -7.70 14.35
N LYS A 109 -9.65 -6.61 14.67
CA LYS A 109 -8.29 -6.65 15.24
C LYS A 109 -8.26 -7.36 16.59
N LYS A 110 -9.21 -7.08 17.49
CA LYS A 110 -9.30 -7.76 18.80
C LYS A 110 -9.57 -9.25 18.66
N VAL A 111 -10.53 -9.62 17.81
CA VAL A 111 -10.88 -11.02 17.56
C VAL A 111 -9.69 -11.78 16.99
N LYS A 112 -8.99 -11.22 15.99
CA LYS A 112 -7.78 -11.84 15.41
C LYS A 112 -6.71 -12.07 16.47
N LYS A 113 -6.41 -11.05 17.29
CA LYS A 113 -5.43 -11.14 18.37
C LYS A 113 -5.80 -12.22 19.39
N PHE A 114 -7.06 -12.28 19.83
CA PHE A 114 -7.52 -13.31 20.76
C PHE A 114 -7.35 -14.73 20.19
N LEU A 115 -7.68 -14.93 18.91
CA LEU A 115 -7.51 -16.22 18.24
C LEU A 115 -6.04 -16.64 18.11
N GLU A 116 -5.14 -15.69 17.85
CA GLU A 116 -3.69 -15.94 17.75
C GLU A 116 -3.09 -16.29 19.11
N GLU A 117 -3.49 -15.58 20.17
CA GLU A 117 -3.06 -15.85 21.55
C GLU A 117 -3.64 -17.16 22.11
N GLY A 118 -4.87 -17.52 21.73
CA GLY A 118 -5.50 -18.78 22.12
C GLY A 118 -4.81 -20.00 21.53
N LYS A 119 -4.37 -19.92 20.27
CA LYS A 119 -3.63 -20.99 19.57
C LYS A 119 -2.22 -21.24 20.12
N GLN A 120 -1.65 -20.31 20.89
CA GLN A 120 -0.32 -20.47 21.50
C GLN A 120 -0.38 -21.20 22.85
N LYS A 121 -1.58 -21.53 23.35
CA LYS A 121 -1.80 -22.16 24.66
C LYS A 121 -2.19 -23.64 24.58
N GLU A 122 -2.22 -24.22 23.37
CA GLU A 122 -2.41 -25.64 23.08
C GLU A 122 -1.12 -26.25 22.53
#